data_AF-B9IX41-F1
#
_entry.id   AF-B9IX41-F1
#
_cell.length_a   1.000
_cell.length_b   1.000
_cell.length_c   1.000
_cell.angle_alpha   90.00
_cell.angle_beta   90.00
_cell.angle_gamma   90.00
#
_symmetry.space_group_name_H-M   'P 1'
#
loop_
_entity.id
_entity.type
_entity.pdbx_description
1 polymer ?
#
loop_
_entity_poly.entity_id
_entity_poly.type
_entity_poly.pdbx_seq_one_letter_code
_entity_poly.pdbx_strand_id
1 'polypeptide(L)'
;MKNIIVGLACYIIFLICEWSNVNPVEAIILLSILLCIPMSFCIIDKRARNGSYVLFYKSVSFLYPIAAICAMLAFVTNQYIFAIIWFVYTGIVALFGINRLLERGWTPLEETAIDSAFIYLFLGGFWFFASVAKISIMQFTSDIVLLTAAHFHYSAFLLPLSAGLIGRKREKSSKVYDAIMFIIVISPMTVAIGITYSRVFEFFAVFLYLCAIYGYGIYVWRAKFNAISAKILLIISSSTLMVTIMFSLIYSYGNLKHVMTITIAQMVWIHGVVNGIGVALPAFVGWMIEKSVPNYKYYGKPMSRLRGEATVGEAFLHNRNVIDSKEYKGLVDKMNDFHSGIFDRAKIPVSIIRFYENTTEYELQSHIKWTRWFRPFAFCYEKMSKRVGQMHLGMGGKWETMHGSIIGIMDEKDGRENVRAWLRKNETGESIFLALYSMYTYKSDTYMNIALPLPYSNMTGILKLRNDNNNLIITSKLRRNGKGDEGIYIHTRFFTIRLPLAETFIIKEGTNQMLEANHKMWIFGVKFLEIDYEIKKIEEK
;
A
#
# COMPACT_ATOMS: atom_id res chain seq x y z
N MET A 1 5.75 -23.29 -6.18
CA MET A 1 6.12 -24.69 -5.87
C MET A 1 7.62 -24.95 -6.05
N LYS A 2 8.25 -24.62 -7.19
CA LYS A 2 9.72 -24.78 -7.38
C LYS A 2 10.57 -24.33 -6.17
N ASN A 3 10.35 -23.11 -5.68
CA ASN A 3 11.10 -22.57 -4.54
C ASN A 3 10.88 -23.35 -3.23
N ILE A 4 9.69 -23.92 -3.01
CA ILE A 4 9.40 -24.76 -1.83
C ILE A 4 10.18 -26.07 -1.93
N ILE A 5 10.25 -26.67 -3.12
CA ILE A 5 11.00 -27.92 -3.34
C ILE A 5 12.50 -27.69 -3.10
N VAL A 6 13.06 -26.60 -3.63
CA VAL A 6 14.47 -26.23 -3.38
C VAL A 6 14.72 -26.03 -1.89
N GLY A 7 13.84 -25.31 -1.19
CA GLY A 7 13.98 -25.09 0.23
C GLY A 7 13.88 -26.38 1.05
N LEU A 8 12.94 -27.26 0.72
CA LEU A 8 12.81 -28.58 1.36
C LEU A 8 14.08 -29.42 1.18
N ALA A 9 14.64 -29.46 -0.04
CA ALA A 9 15.89 -30.15 -0.31
C ALA A 9 17.05 -29.57 0.52
N CYS A 10 17.17 -28.24 0.58
CA CYS A 10 18.20 -27.59 1.40
C CYS A 10 18.01 -27.90 2.90
N TYR A 11 16.77 -27.93 3.39
CA TYR A 11 16.50 -28.22 4.80
C TYR A 11 16.86 -29.66 5.17
N ILE A 12 16.56 -30.62 4.28
CA ILE A 12 16.97 -32.02 4.44
C ILE A 12 18.49 -32.15 4.43
N ILE A 13 19.18 -31.48 3.49
CA ILE A 13 20.65 -31.48 3.43
C ILE A 13 21.24 -30.92 4.73
N PHE A 14 20.73 -29.79 5.24
CA PHE A 14 21.15 -29.24 6.52
C PHE A 14 21.02 -30.24 7.67
N LEU A 15 19.87 -30.89 7.80
CA LEU A 15 19.64 -31.88 8.87
C LEU A 15 20.58 -33.09 8.75
N ILE A 16 20.93 -33.49 7.53
CA ILE A 16 21.91 -34.57 7.29
C ILE A 16 23.32 -34.12 7.69
N CYS A 17 23.73 -32.92 7.27
CA CYS A 17 25.06 -32.38 7.57
C CYS A 17 25.28 -32.17 9.08
N GLU A 18 24.28 -31.65 9.78
CA GLU A 18 24.38 -31.29 11.20
C GLU A 18 23.81 -32.36 12.15
N TRP A 19 23.47 -33.56 11.66
CA TRP A 19 22.72 -34.59 12.41
C TRP A 19 23.27 -34.86 13.83
N SER A 20 24.58 -34.84 14.01
CA SER A 20 25.23 -35.12 15.29
C SER A 20 25.07 -34.00 16.33
N ASN A 21 24.87 -32.75 15.90
CA ASN A 21 24.88 -31.56 16.78
C ASN A 21 23.87 -30.48 16.33
N VAL A 22 22.67 -30.87 15.88
CA VAL A 22 21.66 -29.91 15.40
C VAL A 22 21.30 -28.90 16.50
N ASN A 23 21.61 -27.63 16.27
CA ASN A 23 21.13 -26.54 17.13
C ASN A 23 19.63 -26.29 16.84
N PRO A 24 18.74 -26.39 17.85
CA PRO A 24 17.31 -26.24 17.64
C PRO A 24 16.92 -24.84 17.13
N VAL A 25 17.65 -23.79 17.50
CA VAL A 25 17.37 -22.42 17.06
C VAL A 25 17.75 -22.22 15.59
N GLU A 26 18.89 -22.74 15.18
CA GLU A 26 19.33 -22.70 13.77
C GLU A 26 18.37 -23.49 12.88
N ALA A 27 17.94 -24.67 13.34
CA ALA A 27 16.99 -25.51 12.65
C ALA A 27 15.65 -24.79 12.42
N ILE A 28 15.08 -24.14 13.44
CA ILE A 28 13.82 -23.38 13.23
C ILE A 28 14.05 -22.15 12.32
N ILE A 29 15.17 -21.42 12.45
CA ILE A 29 15.44 -20.29 11.54
C ILE A 29 15.46 -20.76 10.10
N LEU A 30 16.20 -21.84 9.80
CA LEU A 30 16.24 -22.42 8.45
C LEU A 30 14.89 -22.97 8.02
N LEU A 31 14.10 -23.55 8.92
CA LEU A 31 12.74 -23.99 8.61
C LEU A 31 11.88 -22.81 8.11
N SER A 32 11.98 -21.64 8.74
CA SER A 32 11.29 -20.44 8.25
C SER A 32 11.83 -19.98 6.89
N ILE A 33 13.15 -19.82 6.78
CA ILE A 33 13.83 -19.36 5.58
C ILE A 33 13.49 -20.23 4.37
N LEU A 34 13.56 -21.54 4.54
CA LEU A 34 13.51 -22.53 3.46
C LEU A 34 12.09 -23.00 3.15
N LEU A 35 11.14 -22.96 4.09
CA LEU A 35 9.78 -23.42 3.86
C LEU A 35 8.74 -22.32 4.03
N CYS A 36 8.75 -21.58 5.14
CA CYS A 36 7.71 -20.59 5.44
C CYS A 36 7.71 -19.41 4.44
N ILE A 37 8.87 -18.83 4.16
CA ILE A 37 9.01 -17.69 3.24
C ILE A 37 8.55 -18.04 1.82
N PRO A 38 9.02 -19.11 1.15
CA PRO A 38 8.51 -19.44 -0.19
C PRO A 38 7.03 -19.84 -0.21
N MET A 39 6.51 -20.44 0.87
CA MET A 39 5.06 -20.70 1.02
C MET A 39 4.25 -19.41 1.08
N SER A 40 4.74 -18.37 1.77
CA SER A 40 4.06 -17.06 1.82
C SER A 40 3.81 -16.47 0.43
N PHE A 41 4.79 -16.57 -0.48
CA PHE A 41 4.66 -16.11 -1.85
C PHE A 41 3.68 -16.93 -2.69
N CYS A 42 3.27 -18.12 -2.24
CA CYS A 42 2.17 -18.88 -2.84
C CYS A 42 0.79 -18.39 -2.39
N ILE A 43 0.70 -17.68 -1.26
CA ILE A 43 -0.56 -17.24 -0.65
C ILE A 43 -0.89 -15.78 -1.04
N ILE A 44 0.13 -14.95 -1.27
CA ILE A 44 -0.04 -13.51 -1.53
C ILE A 44 -0.10 -13.14 -3.02
N ASP A 45 -0.71 -11.97 -3.29
CA ASP A 45 -0.80 -11.43 -4.66
C ASP A 45 0.55 -10.96 -5.18
N LYS A 46 0.82 -11.37 -6.40
CA LYS A 46 2.08 -11.13 -7.11
C LYS A 46 1.87 -10.56 -8.50
N ARG A 47 0.63 -10.59 -9.00
CA ARG A 47 0.25 -10.05 -10.30
C ARG A 47 -0.67 -8.85 -10.13
N ALA A 48 -0.41 -7.83 -10.92
CA ALA A 48 -1.26 -6.68 -11.09
C ALA A 48 -2.45 -6.99 -12.03
N ARG A 49 -3.40 -6.05 -12.14
CA ARG A 49 -4.60 -6.21 -12.98
C ARG A 49 -4.28 -6.38 -14.46
N ASN A 50 -3.24 -5.71 -14.94
CA ASN A 50 -2.74 -5.79 -16.32
C ASN A 50 -1.93 -7.06 -16.62
N GLY A 51 -1.94 -8.06 -15.73
CA GLY A 51 -1.23 -9.33 -15.90
C GLY A 51 0.27 -9.28 -15.60
N SER A 52 0.86 -8.09 -15.47
CA SER A 52 2.26 -7.93 -15.07
C SER A 52 2.51 -8.35 -13.62
N TYR A 53 3.76 -8.61 -13.27
CA TYR A 53 4.13 -8.83 -11.88
C TYR A 53 4.30 -7.49 -11.16
N VAL A 54 3.93 -7.47 -9.88
CA VAL A 54 4.25 -6.35 -8.99
C VAL A 54 5.78 -6.17 -8.94
N LEU A 55 6.23 -4.91 -8.85
CA LEU A 55 7.65 -4.56 -8.85
C LEU A 55 8.43 -5.38 -7.80
N PHE A 56 9.68 -5.72 -8.12
CA PHE A 56 10.58 -6.59 -7.35
C PHE A 56 10.21 -8.07 -7.25
N TYR A 57 8.95 -8.48 -7.48
CA TYR A 57 8.56 -9.90 -7.33
C TYR A 57 9.36 -10.86 -8.24
N LYS A 58 9.66 -10.45 -9.48
CA LYS A 58 10.48 -11.26 -10.40
C LYS A 58 11.87 -11.52 -9.81
N SER A 59 12.51 -10.49 -9.26
CA SER A 59 13.82 -10.60 -8.61
C SER A 59 13.75 -11.48 -7.37
N VAL A 60 12.72 -11.30 -6.52
CA VAL A 60 12.46 -12.15 -5.35
C VAL A 60 12.34 -13.62 -5.74
N SER A 61 11.59 -13.92 -6.79
CA SER A 61 11.38 -15.30 -7.24
C SER A 61 12.64 -15.92 -7.85
N PHE A 62 13.43 -15.13 -8.59
CA PHE A 62 14.63 -15.58 -9.29
C PHE A 62 15.82 -15.81 -8.34
N LEU A 63 16.03 -14.89 -7.39
CA LEU A 63 17.17 -14.93 -6.47
C LEU A 63 16.96 -15.85 -5.27
N TYR A 64 15.72 -16.27 -4.99
CA TYR A 64 15.40 -17.12 -3.84
C TYR A 64 16.27 -18.38 -3.74
N PRO A 65 16.44 -19.22 -4.78
CA PRO A 65 17.22 -20.45 -4.66
C PRO A 65 18.66 -20.20 -4.22
N ILE A 66 19.29 -19.15 -4.76
CA ILE A 66 20.66 -18.75 -4.42
C ILE A 66 20.72 -18.31 -2.96
N ALA A 67 19.81 -17.43 -2.55
CA ALA A 67 19.75 -16.92 -1.19
C ALA A 67 19.46 -18.03 -0.16
N ALA A 68 18.58 -18.98 -0.49
CA ALA A 68 18.24 -20.12 0.34
C ALA A 68 19.43 -21.06 0.58
N ILE A 69 20.17 -21.39 -0.49
CA ILE A 69 21.40 -22.19 -0.38
C ILE A 69 22.45 -21.46 0.45
N CYS A 70 22.62 -20.15 0.25
CA CYS A 70 23.56 -19.36 1.04
C CYS A 70 23.15 -19.30 2.52
N ALA A 71 21.87 -19.12 2.84
CA ALA A 71 21.40 -19.13 4.23
C ALA A 71 21.70 -20.49 4.91
N MET A 72 21.50 -21.60 4.20
CA MET A 72 21.88 -22.94 4.70
C MET A 72 23.39 -23.06 4.92
N LEU A 73 24.19 -22.69 3.91
CA LEU A 73 25.66 -22.74 3.99
C LEU A 73 26.21 -21.83 5.09
N ALA A 74 25.56 -20.72 5.40
CA ALA A 74 25.98 -19.82 6.47
C ALA A 74 26.03 -20.53 7.84
N PHE A 75 25.09 -21.43 8.15
CA PHE A 75 25.16 -22.23 9.38
C PHE A 75 26.12 -23.41 9.25
N VAL A 76 26.02 -24.19 8.16
CA VAL A 76 26.87 -25.39 7.96
C VAL A 76 28.36 -25.06 7.92
N THR A 77 28.74 -23.93 7.29
CA THR A 77 30.14 -23.52 7.14
C THR A 77 30.58 -22.48 8.16
N ASN A 78 29.62 -21.88 8.89
CA ASN A 78 29.84 -20.75 9.79
C ASN A 78 30.54 -19.54 9.11
N GLN A 79 30.32 -19.35 7.79
CA GLN A 79 30.89 -18.26 7.00
C GLN A 79 29.87 -17.14 6.77
N TYR A 80 30.17 -15.95 7.28
CA TYR A 80 29.25 -14.80 7.23
C TYR A 80 28.97 -14.27 5.81
N ILE A 81 29.85 -14.54 4.84
CA ILE A 81 29.67 -14.10 3.45
C ILE A 81 28.37 -14.65 2.86
N PHE A 82 28.03 -15.90 3.16
CA PHE A 82 26.76 -16.47 2.73
C PHE A 82 25.56 -15.82 3.42
N ALA A 83 25.71 -15.38 4.67
CA ALA A 83 24.66 -14.68 5.40
C ALA A 83 24.41 -13.25 4.84
N ILE A 84 25.42 -12.59 4.28
CA ILE A 84 25.25 -11.31 3.56
C ILE A 84 24.30 -11.49 2.37
N ILE A 85 24.43 -12.60 1.62
CA ILE A 85 23.56 -12.86 0.46
C ILE A 85 22.10 -13.01 0.92
N TRP A 86 21.86 -13.71 2.03
CA TRP A 86 20.51 -13.78 2.64
C TRP A 86 20.01 -12.41 3.09
N PHE A 87 20.86 -11.61 3.74
CA PHE A 87 20.50 -10.27 4.18
C PHE A 87 20.10 -9.36 3.01
N VAL A 88 20.91 -9.31 1.94
CA VAL A 88 20.58 -8.56 0.72
C VAL A 88 19.27 -9.06 0.10
N TYR A 89 19.05 -10.37 0.06
CA TYR A 89 17.80 -10.96 -0.42
C TYR A 89 16.58 -10.48 0.37
N THR A 90 16.65 -10.47 1.71
CA THR A 90 15.56 -9.94 2.55
C THR A 90 15.31 -8.45 2.31
N GLY A 91 16.32 -7.67 1.91
CA GLY A 91 16.15 -6.29 1.47
C GLY A 91 15.31 -6.17 0.20
N ILE A 92 15.51 -7.05 -0.78
CA ILE A 92 14.68 -7.10 -2.00
C ILE A 92 13.24 -7.51 -1.66
N VAL A 93 13.05 -8.44 -0.72
CA VAL A 93 11.73 -8.81 -0.20
C VAL A 93 11.03 -7.65 0.50
N ALA A 94 11.76 -6.86 1.30
CA ALA A 94 11.23 -5.66 1.92
C ALA A 94 10.85 -4.59 0.89
N LEU A 95 11.66 -4.38 -0.15
CA LEU A 95 11.31 -3.47 -1.25
C LEU A 95 10.03 -3.91 -1.98
N PHE A 96 9.80 -5.21 -2.14
CA PHE A 96 8.53 -5.74 -2.65
C PHE A 96 7.34 -5.37 -1.74
N GLY A 97 7.48 -5.53 -0.41
CA GLY A 97 6.47 -5.11 0.57
C GLY A 97 6.22 -3.59 0.56
N ILE A 98 7.29 -2.78 0.51
CA ILE A 98 7.23 -1.31 0.45
C ILE A 98 6.53 -0.86 -0.83
N ASN A 99 6.87 -1.42 -1.99
CA ASN A 99 6.22 -1.06 -3.25
C ASN A 99 4.71 -1.32 -3.20
N ARG A 100 4.31 -2.49 -2.66
CA ARG A 100 2.90 -2.84 -2.45
C ARG A 100 2.19 -1.86 -1.52
N LEU A 101 2.84 -1.46 -0.43
CA LEU A 101 2.29 -0.51 0.52
C LEU A 101 2.16 0.88 -0.08
N LEU A 102 3.17 1.37 -0.80
CA LEU A 102 3.18 2.70 -1.38
C LEU A 102 2.17 2.86 -2.53
N GLU A 103 2.03 1.88 -3.42
CA GLU A 103 1.05 1.96 -4.53
C GLU A 103 -0.40 1.90 -4.04
N ARG A 104 -0.67 1.08 -3.01
CA ARG A 104 -2.02 0.93 -2.44
C ARG A 104 -2.34 2.07 -1.47
N GLY A 105 -1.38 2.47 -0.66
CA GLY A 105 -1.56 3.21 0.59
C GLY A 105 -1.80 2.31 1.80
N TRP A 106 -1.98 2.95 2.96
CA TRP A 106 -2.14 2.31 4.27
C TRP A 106 -3.43 1.50 4.43
N THR A 107 -4.42 1.71 3.56
CA THR A 107 -5.74 1.06 3.64
C THR A 107 -5.97 0.11 2.47
N PRO A 108 -6.65 -1.03 2.70
CA PRO A 108 -7.10 -1.50 4.01
C PRO A 108 -5.97 -2.05 4.88
N LEU A 109 -6.19 -2.10 6.19
CA LEU A 109 -5.16 -2.49 7.16
C LEU A 109 -4.71 -3.93 6.96
N GLU A 110 -5.60 -4.85 6.54
CA GLU A 110 -5.25 -6.24 6.31
C GLU A 110 -4.11 -6.44 5.31
N GLU A 111 -4.07 -5.63 4.25
CA GLU A 111 -2.99 -5.71 3.27
C GLU A 111 -1.71 -5.03 3.80
N THR A 112 -1.84 -4.00 4.63
CA THR A 112 -0.71 -3.34 5.29
C THR A 112 -0.03 -4.27 6.29
N ALA A 113 -0.79 -5.12 6.99
CA ALA A 113 -0.24 -6.16 7.86
C ALA A 113 0.57 -7.21 7.07
N ILE A 114 0.06 -7.63 5.90
CA ILE A 114 0.79 -8.54 4.99
C ILE A 114 2.08 -7.89 4.48
N ASP A 115 2.03 -6.64 4.04
CA ASP A 115 3.22 -5.94 3.55
C ASP A 115 4.25 -5.74 4.67
N SER A 116 3.80 -5.44 5.89
CA SER A 116 4.66 -5.29 7.08
C SER A 116 5.41 -6.58 7.39
N ALA A 117 4.78 -7.75 7.21
CA ALA A 117 5.44 -9.04 7.37
C ALA A 117 6.71 -9.15 6.48
N PHE A 118 6.59 -8.76 5.21
CA PHE A 118 7.72 -8.79 4.27
C PHE A 118 8.77 -7.73 4.58
N ILE A 119 8.37 -6.58 5.11
CA ILE A 119 9.29 -5.52 5.54
C ILE A 119 10.11 -5.99 6.76
N TYR A 120 9.47 -6.64 7.73
CA TYR A 120 10.14 -7.16 8.92
C TYR A 120 11.19 -8.24 8.63
N LEU A 121 11.06 -8.97 7.52
CA LEU A 121 12.08 -9.94 7.11
C LEU A 121 13.45 -9.30 6.87
N PHE A 122 13.53 -8.01 6.50
CA PHE A 122 14.81 -7.31 6.39
C PHE A 122 15.56 -7.25 7.73
N LEU A 123 14.82 -7.00 8.82
CA LEU A 123 15.39 -7.09 10.17
C LEU A 123 15.77 -8.53 10.51
N GLY A 124 14.96 -9.51 10.11
CA GLY A 124 15.33 -10.92 10.22
C GLY A 124 16.66 -11.25 9.55
N GLY A 125 16.85 -10.81 8.30
CA GLY A 125 18.10 -11.00 7.57
C GLY A 125 19.29 -10.28 8.22
N PHE A 126 19.08 -9.07 8.74
CA PHE A 126 20.10 -8.33 9.49
C PHE A 126 20.56 -9.08 10.74
N TRP A 127 19.62 -9.52 11.58
CA TRP A 127 19.92 -10.26 12.81
C TRP A 127 20.54 -11.64 12.52
N PHE A 128 20.10 -12.30 11.45
CA PHE A 128 20.72 -13.55 10.97
C PHE A 128 22.18 -13.33 10.58
N PHE A 129 22.46 -12.30 9.77
CA PHE A 129 23.82 -11.93 9.41
C PHE A 129 24.68 -11.60 10.64
N ALA A 130 24.16 -10.77 11.54
CA ALA A 130 24.88 -10.40 12.77
C ALA A 130 25.20 -11.63 13.64
N SER A 131 24.28 -12.60 13.71
CA SER A 131 24.48 -13.85 14.44
C SER A 131 25.63 -14.67 13.87
N VAL A 132 25.63 -14.92 12.55
CA VAL A 132 26.69 -15.72 11.88
C VAL A 132 28.03 -14.99 11.91
N ALA A 133 28.02 -13.66 11.76
CA ALA A 133 29.21 -12.83 11.86
C ALA A 133 29.71 -12.62 13.30
N LYS A 134 29.00 -13.15 14.31
CA LYS A 134 29.30 -12.98 15.74
C LYS A 134 29.45 -11.52 16.16
N ILE A 135 28.67 -10.64 15.56
CA ILE A 135 28.65 -9.21 15.87
C ILE A 135 27.82 -9.00 17.14
N SER A 136 28.44 -8.47 18.19
CA SER A 136 27.70 -8.05 19.39
C SER A 136 26.95 -6.76 19.11
N ILE A 137 25.63 -6.80 19.25
CA ILE A 137 24.73 -5.64 19.12
C ILE A 137 24.17 -5.34 20.50
N MET A 138 24.23 -4.07 20.93
CA MET A 138 23.65 -3.63 22.22
C MET A 138 24.13 -4.46 23.43
N GLN A 139 25.37 -4.97 23.39
CA GLN A 139 25.96 -5.86 24.41
C GLN A 139 25.21 -7.19 24.60
N PHE A 140 24.39 -7.60 23.64
CA PHE A 140 23.70 -8.88 23.68
C PHE A 140 24.67 -10.04 23.50
N THR A 141 24.36 -11.15 24.17
CA THR A 141 25.03 -12.44 23.97
C THR A 141 24.67 -13.00 22.59
N SER A 142 25.53 -13.84 22.03
CA SER A 142 25.31 -14.47 20.72
C SER A 142 23.97 -15.21 20.64
N ASP A 143 23.54 -15.85 21.73
CA ASP A 143 22.25 -16.55 21.81
C ASP A 143 21.07 -15.58 21.64
N ILE A 144 21.12 -14.40 22.27
CA ILE A 144 20.06 -13.39 22.15
C ILE A 144 20.00 -12.86 20.72
N VAL A 145 21.15 -12.63 20.07
CA VAL A 145 21.22 -12.20 18.66
C VAL A 145 20.57 -13.26 17.75
N LEU A 146 20.91 -14.54 17.94
CA LEU A 146 20.34 -15.66 17.20
C LEU A 146 18.82 -15.81 17.44
N LEU A 147 18.38 -15.75 18.70
CA LEU A 147 16.95 -15.79 19.05
C LEU A 147 16.21 -14.60 18.44
N THR A 148 16.82 -13.41 18.38
CA THR A 148 16.21 -12.23 17.77
C THR A 148 15.99 -12.45 16.26
N ALA A 149 16.96 -13.07 15.57
CA ALA A 149 16.78 -13.49 14.18
C ALA A 149 15.58 -14.43 14.02
N ALA A 150 15.41 -15.41 14.92
CA ALA A 150 14.24 -16.30 14.92
C ALA A 150 12.92 -15.54 15.09
N HIS A 151 12.83 -14.58 16.03
CA HIS A 151 11.62 -13.80 16.26
C HIS A 151 11.19 -12.99 15.03
N PHE A 152 12.14 -12.43 14.27
CA PHE A 152 11.82 -11.69 13.04
C PHE A 152 11.40 -12.60 11.87
N HIS A 153 11.98 -13.80 11.76
CA HIS A 153 11.58 -14.79 10.75
C HIS A 153 10.27 -15.51 11.09
N TYR A 154 9.81 -15.47 12.34
CA TYR A 154 8.55 -16.07 12.78
C TYR A 154 7.55 -15.02 13.25
N SER A 155 7.65 -14.52 14.48
CA SER A 155 6.63 -13.66 15.10
C SER A 155 6.36 -12.40 14.28
N ALA A 156 7.41 -11.69 13.84
CA ALA A 156 7.26 -10.45 13.06
C ALA A 156 6.83 -10.69 11.60
N PHE A 157 6.87 -11.93 11.12
CA PHE A 157 6.53 -12.31 9.76
C PHE A 157 5.18 -13.06 9.70
N LEU A 158 5.11 -14.24 10.31
CA LEU A 158 3.95 -15.12 10.30
C LEU A 158 2.70 -14.46 10.86
N LEU A 159 2.79 -13.74 11.99
CA LEU A 159 1.61 -13.19 12.65
C LEU A 159 1.00 -12.02 11.89
N PRO A 160 1.76 -10.98 11.47
CA PRO A 160 1.21 -9.94 10.60
C PRO A 160 0.65 -10.50 9.28
N LEU A 161 1.32 -11.49 8.68
CA LEU A 161 0.82 -12.16 7.48
C LEU A 161 -0.52 -12.86 7.75
N SER A 162 -0.59 -13.71 8.78
CA SER A 162 -1.79 -14.48 9.10
C SER A 162 -2.95 -13.59 9.58
N ALA A 163 -2.64 -12.53 10.35
CA ALA A 163 -3.58 -11.50 10.72
C ALA A 163 -4.11 -10.78 9.47
N GLY A 164 -3.27 -10.43 8.50
CA GLY A 164 -3.77 -9.88 7.24
C GLY A 164 -4.69 -10.84 6.47
N LEU A 165 -4.31 -12.12 6.38
CA LEU A 165 -5.08 -13.14 5.64
C LEU A 165 -6.45 -13.44 6.25
N ILE A 166 -6.58 -13.42 7.58
CA ILE A 166 -7.89 -13.52 8.24
C ILE A 166 -8.73 -12.26 7.99
N GLY A 167 -8.08 -11.09 7.89
CA GLY A 167 -8.74 -9.81 7.60
C GLY A 167 -9.39 -9.76 6.23
N ARG A 168 -8.80 -10.43 5.23
CA ARG A 168 -9.41 -10.61 3.89
C ARG A 168 -10.75 -11.33 3.95
N LYS A 169 -10.96 -12.19 4.95
CA LYS A 169 -12.19 -12.99 5.12
C LYS A 169 -13.29 -12.27 5.89
N ARG A 170 -13.04 -11.03 6.32
CA ARG A 170 -14.00 -10.24 7.09
C ARG A 170 -15.08 -9.66 6.18
N GLU A 171 -16.34 -9.83 6.59
CA GLU A 171 -17.49 -9.26 5.87
C GLU A 171 -17.76 -7.78 6.23
N LYS A 172 -17.52 -7.38 7.49
CA LYS A 172 -17.83 -6.04 8.04
C LYS A 172 -16.61 -5.40 8.73
N SER A 173 -16.44 -4.09 8.63
CA SER A 173 -15.40 -3.37 9.38
C SER A 173 -15.58 -3.53 10.89
N SER A 174 -14.50 -3.75 11.64
CA SER A 174 -14.53 -3.88 13.11
C SER A 174 -13.36 -3.10 13.70
N LYS A 175 -13.65 -2.08 14.51
CA LYS A 175 -12.60 -1.31 15.20
C LYS A 175 -11.76 -2.17 16.14
N VAL A 176 -12.37 -3.21 16.75
CA VAL A 176 -11.66 -4.16 17.62
C VAL A 176 -10.62 -4.94 16.81
N TYR A 177 -11.00 -5.38 15.62
CA TYR A 177 -10.10 -6.06 14.72
C TYR A 177 -8.97 -5.15 14.25
N ASP A 178 -9.30 -3.91 13.86
CA ASP A 178 -8.33 -2.92 13.42
C ASP A 178 -7.30 -2.63 14.53
N ALA A 179 -7.74 -2.55 15.80
CA ALA A 179 -6.87 -2.42 16.96
C ALA A 179 -5.97 -3.65 17.18
N ILE A 180 -6.53 -4.87 17.12
CA ILE A 180 -5.76 -6.11 17.23
C ILE A 180 -4.67 -6.18 16.16
N MET A 181 -5.01 -5.86 14.92
CA MET A 181 -4.07 -5.87 13.80
C MET A 181 -2.96 -4.82 13.99
N PHE A 182 -3.33 -3.61 14.39
CA PHE A 182 -2.36 -2.56 14.68
C PHE A 182 -1.38 -2.98 15.77
N ILE A 183 -1.89 -3.57 16.87
CA ILE A 183 -1.08 -4.12 17.94
C ILE A 183 -0.15 -5.21 17.39
N ILE A 184 -0.66 -6.19 16.63
CA ILE A 184 0.17 -7.27 16.07
C ILE A 184 1.31 -6.73 15.19
N VAL A 185 1.04 -5.73 14.36
CA VAL A 185 2.04 -5.15 13.45
C VAL A 185 3.11 -4.37 14.21
N ILE A 186 2.74 -3.60 15.24
CA ILE A 186 3.70 -2.77 15.99
C ILE A 186 4.44 -3.55 17.10
N SER A 187 3.86 -4.66 17.58
CA SER A 187 4.35 -5.42 18.73
C SER A 187 5.81 -5.87 18.63
N PRO A 188 6.30 -6.41 17.50
CA PRO A 188 7.71 -6.81 17.37
C PRO A 188 8.69 -5.68 17.74
N MET A 189 8.41 -4.45 17.33
CA MET A 189 9.24 -3.29 17.68
C MET A 189 9.08 -2.89 19.15
N THR A 190 7.85 -2.87 19.66
CA THR A 190 7.63 -2.48 21.06
C THR A 190 8.23 -3.48 22.05
N VAL A 191 8.16 -4.78 21.76
CA VAL A 191 8.76 -5.82 22.62
C VAL A 191 10.28 -5.72 22.56
N ALA A 192 10.87 -5.54 21.37
CA ALA A 192 12.32 -5.34 21.24
C ALA A 192 12.81 -4.13 22.06
N ILE A 193 12.11 -2.99 21.98
CA ILE A 193 12.41 -1.80 22.78
C ILE A 193 12.30 -2.09 24.29
N GLY A 194 11.30 -2.87 24.71
CA GLY A 194 11.14 -3.28 26.11
C GLY A 194 12.31 -4.10 26.63
N ILE A 195 12.71 -5.14 25.89
CA ILE A 195 13.85 -5.99 26.24
C ILE A 195 15.13 -5.15 26.37
N THR A 196 15.34 -4.17 25.48
CA THR A 196 16.55 -3.34 25.49
C THR A 196 16.57 -2.32 26.63
N TYR A 197 15.45 -1.64 26.91
CA TYR A 197 15.47 -0.41 27.72
C TYR A 197 14.67 -0.49 29.03
N SER A 198 13.61 -1.31 29.13
CA SER A 198 12.75 -1.31 30.32
C SER A 198 11.94 -2.59 30.47
N ARG A 199 12.21 -3.35 31.54
CA ARG A 199 11.49 -4.58 31.90
C ARG A 199 10.01 -4.34 32.22
N VAL A 200 9.67 -3.17 32.76
CA VAL A 200 8.27 -2.77 32.99
C VAL A 200 7.57 -2.61 31.65
N PHE A 201 8.21 -1.90 30.71
CA PHE A 201 7.66 -1.71 29.37
C PHE A 201 7.57 -3.03 28.60
N GLU A 202 8.59 -3.90 28.71
CA GLU A 202 8.58 -5.27 28.17
C GLU A 202 7.34 -6.04 28.60
N PHE A 203 7.07 -6.10 29.92
CA PHE A 203 5.93 -6.84 30.45
C PHE A 203 4.60 -6.33 29.88
N PHE A 204 4.39 -5.01 29.85
CA PHE A 204 3.17 -4.44 29.27
C PHE A 204 3.06 -4.66 27.76
N ALA A 205 4.17 -4.56 27.02
CA ALA A 205 4.19 -4.83 25.58
C ALA A 205 3.84 -6.30 25.28
N VAL A 206 4.41 -7.24 26.03
CA VAL A 206 4.11 -8.69 25.91
C VAL A 206 2.67 -8.97 26.30
N PHE A 207 2.15 -8.37 27.37
CA PHE A 207 0.76 -8.53 27.78
C PHE A 207 -0.22 -8.02 26.72
N LEU A 208 0.03 -6.82 26.16
CA LEU A 208 -0.81 -6.28 25.10
C LEU A 208 -0.75 -7.16 23.84
N TYR A 209 0.42 -7.67 23.49
CA TYR A 209 0.60 -8.57 22.35
C TYR A 209 -0.15 -9.89 22.54
N LEU A 210 -0.12 -10.45 23.75
CA LEU A 210 -0.89 -11.62 24.14
C LEU A 210 -2.39 -11.39 23.97
N CYS A 211 -2.94 -10.26 24.44
CA CYS A 211 -4.35 -9.94 24.24
C CYS A 211 -4.71 -9.89 22.74
N ALA A 212 -3.83 -9.33 21.92
CA ALA A 212 -4.03 -9.28 20.47
C ALA A 212 -3.95 -10.66 19.81
N ILE A 213 -3.05 -11.54 20.25
CA ILE A 213 -2.94 -12.93 19.79
C ILE A 213 -4.19 -13.73 20.15
N TYR A 214 -4.74 -13.56 21.35
CA TYR A 214 -6.01 -14.17 21.76
C TYR A 214 -7.16 -13.67 20.89
N GLY A 215 -7.22 -12.36 20.65
CA GLY A 215 -8.18 -11.76 19.72
C GLY A 215 -8.07 -12.37 18.33
N TYR A 216 -6.85 -12.49 17.79
CA TYR A 216 -6.59 -13.16 16.51
C TYR A 216 -7.08 -14.60 16.49
N GLY A 217 -6.78 -15.41 17.51
CA GLY A 217 -7.23 -16.80 17.60
C GLY A 217 -8.76 -16.92 17.62
N ILE A 218 -9.44 -16.08 18.40
CA ILE A 218 -10.92 -16.03 18.41
C ILE A 218 -11.48 -15.69 17.03
N TYR A 219 -10.85 -14.75 16.30
CA TYR A 219 -11.25 -14.42 14.93
C TYR A 219 -11.05 -15.60 13.97
N VAL A 220 -9.95 -16.34 14.10
CA VAL A 220 -9.70 -17.57 13.31
C VAL A 220 -10.80 -18.59 13.58
N TRP A 221 -11.18 -18.83 14.84
CA TRP A 221 -12.18 -19.84 15.19
C TRP A 221 -13.58 -19.50 14.66
N ARG A 222 -13.92 -18.20 14.62
CA ARG A 222 -15.22 -17.68 14.15
C ARG A 222 -15.32 -17.54 12.63
N ALA A 223 -14.21 -17.42 11.92
CA ALA A 223 -14.24 -17.21 10.48
C ALA A 223 -14.73 -18.44 9.71
N LYS A 224 -15.37 -18.19 8.57
CA LYS A 224 -15.79 -19.22 7.61
C LYS A 224 -14.64 -19.50 6.65
N PHE A 225 -14.22 -20.74 6.51
CA PHE A 225 -13.16 -21.18 5.59
C PHE A 225 -13.75 -21.92 4.39
N ASN A 226 -13.05 -21.89 3.27
CA ASN A 226 -13.41 -22.61 2.05
C ASN A 226 -13.20 -24.13 2.21
N ALA A 227 -12.20 -24.53 3.01
CA ALA A 227 -11.89 -25.93 3.28
C ALA A 227 -11.87 -26.23 4.79
N ILE A 228 -12.45 -27.36 5.18
CA ILE A 228 -12.46 -27.81 6.58
C ILE A 228 -11.03 -28.11 7.06
N SER A 229 -10.20 -28.72 6.21
CA SER A 229 -8.79 -28.98 6.53
C SER A 229 -8.00 -27.69 6.81
N ALA A 230 -8.23 -26.63 6.04
CA ALA A 230 -7.63 -25.31 6.30
C ALA A 230 -8.08 -24.75 7.66
N LYS A 231 -9.38 -24.85 7.97
CA LYS A 231 -9.92 -24.43 9.26
C LYS A 231 -9.29 -25.18 10.42
N ILE A 232 -9.22 -26.51 10.34
CA ILE A 232 -8.64 -27.35 11.41
C ILE A 232 -7.18 -26.98 11.64
N LEU A 233 -6.37 -26.88 10.58
CA LEU A 233 -4.95 -26.51 10.70
C LEU A 233 -4.74 -25.13 11.32
N LEU A 234 -5.57 -24.14 10.95
CA LEU A 234 -5.47 -22.79 11.50
C LEU A 234 -6.01 -22.68 12.92
N ILE A 235 -7.00 -23.49 13.31
CA ILE A 235 -7.42 -23.63 14.70
C ILE A 235 -6.28 -24.23 15.52
N ILE A 236 -5.68 -25.34 15.07
CA ILE A 236 -4.53 -25.97 15.74
C ILE A 236 -3.38 -24.96 15.91
N SER A 237 -3.02 -24.25 14.84
CA SER A 237 -1.98 -23.22 14.88
C SER A 237 -2.30 -22.11 15.90
N SER A 238 -3.49 -21.52 15.81
CA SER A 238 -3.86 -20.40 16.70
C SER A 238 -4.01 -20.83 18.16
N SER A 239 -4.61 -21.99 18.44
CA SER A 239 -4.72 -22.54 19.80
C SER A 239 -3.35 -22.83 20.40
N THR A 240 -2.44 -23.43 19.60
CA THR A 240 -1.07 -23.71 20.06
C THR A 240 -0.34 -22.41 20.41
N LEU A 241 -0.45 -21.38 19.55
CA LEU A 241 0.14 -20.07 19.80
C LEU A 241 -0.41 -19.39 21.06
N MET A 242 -1.73 -19.50 21.31
CA MET A 242 -2.36 -18.96 22.52
C MET A 242 -1.82 -19.61 23.78
N VAL A 243 -1.52 -20.92 23.74
CA VAL A 243 -0.86 -21.61 24.86
C VAL A 243 0.59 -21.16 25.00
N THR A 244 1.37 -21.17 23.91
CA THR A 244 2.81 -20.90 23.99
C THR A 244 3.15 -19.46 24.36
N ILE A 245 2.30 -18.48 24.02
CA ILE A 245 2.50 -17.07 24.41
C ILE A 245 2.31 -16.85 25.92
N MET A 246 1.59 -17.73 26.63
CA MET A 246 1.52 -17.68 28.10
C MET A 246 2.91 -17.83 28.73
N PHE A 247 3.76 -18.71 28.18
CA PHE A 247 5.11 -18.90 28.67
C PHE A 247 5.98 -17.64 28.48
N SER A 248 5.78 -16.90 27.38
CA SER A 248 6.45 -15.61 27.18
C SER A 248 6.02 -14.58 28.23
N LEU A 249 4.73 -14.55 28.63
CA LEU A 249 4.27 -13.68 29.70
C LEU A 249 4.86 -14.09 31.06
N ILE A 250 4.90 -15.38 31.37
CA ILE A 250 5.51 -15.91 32.61
C ILE A 250 7.01 -15.58 32.67
N TYR A 251 7.70 -15.70 31.54
CA TYR A 251 9.11 -15.32 31.40
C TYR A 251 9.30 -13.81 31.64
N SER A 252 8.52 -12.96 30.97
CA SER A 252 8.61 -11.50 31.11
C SER A 252 8.24 -11.04 32.53
N TYR A 253 7.28 -11.69 33.18
CA TYR A 253 6.95 -11.47 34.59
C TYR A 253 8.11 -11.84 35.53
N GLY A 254 8.80 -12.96 35.25
CA GLY A 254 10.02 -13.35 35.96
C GLY A 254 11.11 -12.28 35.85
N ASN A 255 11.36 -11.77 34.63
CA ASN A 255 12.30 -10.68 34.39
C ASN A 255 11.93 -9.41 35.17
N LEU A 256 10.65 -9.05 35.18
CA LEU A 256 10.10 -7.92 35.94
C LEU A 256 10.33 -8.07 37.45
N LYS A 257 10.17 -9.28 37.98
CA LYS A 257 10.37 -9.59 39.41
C LYS A 257 11.82 -9.96 39.76
N HIS A 258 12.72 -9.97 38.79
CA HIS A 258 14.11 -10.43 38.96
C HIS A 258 14.20 -11.88 39.49
N VAL A 259 13.21 -12.73 39.16
CA VAL A 259 13.18 -14.14 39.53
C VAL A 259 13.23 -14.99 38.26
N MET A 260 14.09 -16.01 38.25
CA MET A 260 14.15 -16.96 37.13
C MET A 260 12.93 -17.87 37.15
N THR A 261 11.97 -17.64 36.24
CA THR A 261 10.78 -18.47 36.09
C THR A 261 10.99 -19.58 35.06
N ILE A 262 11.49 -19.22 33.88
CA ILE A 262 11.76 -20.14 32.75
C ILE A 262 13.14 -19.83 32.19
N THR A 263 13.97 -20.85 31.98
CA THR A 263 15.29 -20.66 31.38
C THR A 263 15.21 -20.39 29.87
N ILE A 264 16.23 -19.79 29.29
CA ILE A 264 16.29 -19.55 27.83
C ILE A 264 16.20 -20.90 27.07
N ALA A 265 16.90 -21.93 27.54
CA ALA A 265 16.86 -23.27 26.94
C ALA A 265 15.43 -23.87 26.98
N GLN A 266 14.72 -23.73 28.10
CA GLN A 266 13.32 -24.16 28.20
C GLN A 266 12.44 -23.35 27.24
N MET A 267 12.59 -22.03 27.17
CA MET A 267 11.85 -21.17 26.24
C MET A 267 12.06 -21.56 24.78
N VAL A 268 13.28 -21.92 24.39
CA VAL A 268 13.58 -22.40 23.03
C VAL A 268 12.73 -23.64 22.70
N TRP A 269 12.58 -24.59 23.61
CA TRP A 269 11.79 -25.79 23.35
C TRP A 269 10.27 -25.55 23.43
N ILE A 270 9.78 -25.01 24.55
CA ILE A 270 8.33 -24.91 24.82
C ILE A 270 7.63 -23.81 23.99
N HIS A 271 8.37 -22.77 23.61
CA HIS A 271 7.86 -21.66 22.83
C HIS A 271 8.46 -21.67 21.42
N GLY A 272 9.78 -21.68 21.29
CA GLY A 272 10.46 -21.60 19.99
C GLY A 272 10.14 -22.76 19.03
N VAL A 273 10.53 -23.99 19.40
CA VAL A 273 10.36 -25.19 18.57
C VAL A 273 8.88 -25.52 18.38
N VAL A 274 8.08 -25.46 19.44
CA VAL A 274 6.63 -25.66 19.35
C VAL A 274 5.98 -24.64 18.41
N ASN A 275 6.37 -23.37 18.41
CA ASN A 275 5.85 -22.39 17.44
C ASN A 275 6.39 -22.63 16.03
N GLY A 276 7.66 -23.00 15.88
CA GLY A 276 8.27 -23.30 14.60
C GLY A 276 7.54 -24.44 13.86
N ILE A 277 7.16 -25.49 14.58
CA ILE A 277 6.53 -26.69 13.99
C ILE A 277 5.01 -26.65 14.14
N GLY A 278 4.50 -26.49 15.37
CA GLY A 278 3.08 -26.60 15.72
C GLY A 278 2.24 -25.35 15.40
N VAL A 279 2.87 -24.19 15.18
CA VAL A 279 2.17 -22.97 14.76
C VAL A 279 2.43 -22.66 13.29
N ALA A 280 3.69 -22.53 12.88
CA ALA A 280 4.01 -22.03 11.55
C ALA A 280 3.63 -22.99 10.42
N LEU A 281 3.97 -24.29 10.53
CA LEU A 281 3.66 -25.24 9.46
C LEU A 281 2.15 -25.40 9.24
N PRO A 282 1.30 -25.65 10.27
CA PRO A 282 -0.14 -25.68 10.08
C PRO A 282 -0.70 -24.35 9.56
N ALA A 283 -0.15 -23.21 9.98
CA ALA A 283 -0.59 -21.91 9.46
C ALA A 283 -0.32 -21.76 7.96
N PHE A 284 0.91 -21.97 7.49
CA PHE A 284 1.25 -21.82 6.08
C PHE A 284 0.50 -22.83 5.21
N VAL A 285 0.43 -24.10 5.63
CA VAL A 285 -0.32 -25.13 4.89
C VAL A 285 -1.81 -24.79 4.87
N GLY A 286 -2.39 -24.42 6.02
CA GLY A 286 -3.79 -24.03 6.13
C GLY A 286 -4.13 -22.85 5.23
N TRP A 287 -3.30 -21.80 5.19
CA TRP A 287 -3.50 -20.66 4.31
C TRP A 287 -3.29 -20.97 2.82
N MET A 288 -2.36 -21.88 2.49
CA MET A 288 -2.19 -22.37 1.11
C MET A 288 -3.41 -23.15 0.62
N ILE A 289 -4.04 -23.96 1.49
CA ILE A 289 -5.28 -24.69 1.18
C ILE A 289 -6.44 -23.70 1.04
N GLU A 290 -6.54 -22.73 1.97
CA GLU A 290 -7.63 -21.77 1.99
C GLU A 290 -7.65 -20.85 0.75
N LYS A 291 -6.47 -20.52 0.21
CA LYS A 291 -6.28 -19.59 -0.91
C LYS A 291 -7.01 -18.27 -0.68
N SER A 292 -6.71 -17.59 0.43
CA SER A 292 -7.32 -16.30 0.78
C SER A 292 -6.91 -15.21 -0.21
N VAL A 293 -7.76 -14.95 -1.22
CA VAL A 293 -7.57 -13.93 -2.25
C VAL A 293 -8.10 -12.57 -1.73
N PRO A 294 -7.46 -11.43 -2.02
CA PRO A 294 -8.01 -10.15 -1.65
C PRO A 294 -9.33 -9.90 -2.39
N ASN A 295 -10.27 -9.26 -1.71
CA ASN A 295 -11.57 -8.90 -2.29
C ASN A 295 -11.46 -7.85 -3.41
N TYR A 296 -10.31 -7.18 -3.53
CA TYR A 296 -10.05 -6.13 -4.50
C TYR A 296 -8.56 -6.19 -4.90
N LYS A 297 -8.24 -6.15 -6.20
CA LYS A 297 -6.84 -6.11 -6.65
C LYS A 297 -6.39 -4.65 -6.65
N TYR A 298 -5.40 -4.27 -5.88
CA TYR A 298 -5.02 -2.85 -5.74
C TYR A 298 -4.02 -2.34 -6.80
N TYR A 299 -3.37 -3.24 -7.53
CA TYR A 299 -2.18 -2.92 -8.33
C TYR A 299 -2.43 -2.91 -9.83
N GLY A 300 -1.69 -2.06 -10.55
CA GLY A 300 -1.77 -1.95 -12.02
C GLY A 300 -3.01 -1.22 -12.50
N LYS A 301 -3.34 -0.11 -11.86
CA LYS A 301 -4.35 0.84 -12.32
C LYS A 301 -3.89 1.48 -13.64
N PRO A 302 -4.80 1.83 -14.58
CA PRO A 302 -4.43 2.57 -15.77
C PRO A 302 -3.83 3.94 -15.39
N MET A 303 -2.60 4.19 -15.83
CA MET A 303 -1.87 5.43 -15.61
C MET A 303 -1.40 5.96 -16.95
N SER A 304 -1.44 7.29 -17.13
CA SER A 304 -0.85 7.91 -18.31
C SER A 304 0.66 7.68 -18.31
N ARG A 305 1.18 7.30 -19.47
CA ARG A 305 2.62 7.17 -19.75
C ARG A 305 3.26 8.51 -20.09
N LEU A 306 2.45 9.53 -20.40
CA LEU A 306 2.91 10.87 -20.70
C LEU A 306 3.43 11.53 -19.41
N ARG A 307 4.67 11.99 -19.44
CA ARG A 307 5.35 12.65 -18.33
C ARG A 307 5.93 13.94 -18.84
N GLY A 308 5.81 15.00 -18.05
CA GLY A 308 6.33 16.30 -18.39
C GLY A 308 7.86 16.31 -18.47
N GLU A 309 8.38 17.31 -19.17
CA GLU A 309 9.80 17.68 -19.12
C GLU A 309 10.00 18.78 -18.07
N ALA A 310 11.08 19.57 -18.17
CA ALA A 310 11.27 20.71 -17.29
C ALA A 310 10.10 21.72 -17.36
N THR A 311 9.48 21.83 -18.53
CA THR A 311 8.26 22.60 -18.81
C THR A 311 7.21 21.69 -19.42
N VAL A 312 5.95 21.89 -19.03
CA VAL A 312 4.81 21.18 -19.60
C VAL A 312 4.11 22.10 -20.60
N GLY A 313 3.13 22.90 -20.17
CA GLY A 313 2.43 23.85 -21.05
C GLY A 313 1.91 23.26 -22.38
N GLU A 314 1.53 24.13 -23.31
CA GLU A 314 1.05 23.75 -24.65
C GLU A 314 2.15 23.08 -25.51
N ALA A 315 3.38 23.61 -25.44
CA ALA A 315 4.51 23.13 -26.22
C ALA A 315 4.82 21.64 -25.94
N PHE A 316 4.52 21.13 -24.74
CA PHE A 316 4.69 19.72 -24.42
C PHE A 316 3.91 18.78 -25.34
N LEU A 317 2.67 19.14 -25.71
CA LEU A 317 1.84 18.30 -26.57
C LEU A 317 2.40 18.22 -27.99
N HIS A 318 2.87 19.36 -28.52
CA HIS A 318 3.49 19.45 -29.84
C HIS A 318 4.86 18.78 -29.87
N ASN A 319 5.74 19.07 -28.92
CA ASN A 319 7.09 18.51 -28.85
C ASN A 319 7.09 16.98 -28.75
N ARG A 320 6.05 16.41 -28.13
CA ARG A 320 5.90 14.96 -27.98
C ARG A 320 5.17 14.30 -29.14
N ASN A 321 4.62 15.06 -30.09
CA ASN A 321 3.78 14.57 -31.18
C ASN A 321 2.69 13.61 -30.68
N VAL A 322 1.91 14.07 -29.70
CA VAL A 322 0.84 13.26 -29.04
C VAL A 322 -0.57 13.71 -29.38
N ILE A 323 -0.72 14.73 -30.21
CA ILE A 323 -2.02 15.27 -30.61
C ILE A 323 -2.66 14.30 -31.61
N ASP A 324 -3.92 13.96 -31.36
CA ASP A 324 -4.77 13.14 -32.23
C ASP A 324 -5.69 14.05 -33.06
N SER A 325 -6.19 13.54 -34.19
CA SER A 325 -7.17 14.23 -35.03
C SER A 325 -8.60 14.13 -34.47
N LYS A 326 -8.83 13.27 -33.47
CA LYS A 326 -10.12 13.15 -32.79
C LYS A 326 -10.49 14.45 -32.06
N GLU A 327 -11.65 15.00 -32.41
CA GLU A 327 -12.22 16.16 -31.73
C GLU A 327 -13.16 15.75 -30.59
N TYR A 328 -13.13 16.52 -29.50
CA TYR A 328 -13.97 16.31 -28.33
C TYR A 328 -14.66 17.61 -27.94
N LYS A 329 -15.94 17.53 -27.57
CA LYS A 329 -16.74 18.69 -27.14
C LYS A 329 -16.56 19.02 -25.66
N GLY A 330 -16.24 18.02 -24.84
CA GLY A 330 -16.17 18.15 -23.38
C GLY A 330 -15.15 17.24 -22.72
N LEU A 331 -15.12 17.30 -21.39
CA LEU A 331 -14.25 16.46 -20.55
C LEU A 331 -14.67 14.99 -20.53
N VAL A 332 -15.94 14.71 -20.86
CA VAL A 332 -16.49 13.36 -20.96
C VAL A 332 -17.40 13.25 -22.18
N ASP A 333 -17.52 12.07 -22.76
CA ASP A 333 -18.42 11.84 -23.90
C ASP A 333 -19.89 11.81 -23.45
N LYS A 334 -20.18 11.01 -22.41
CA LYS A 334 -21.49 10.91 -21.79
C LYS A 334 -21.35 10.80 -20.29
N MET A 335 -22.02 11.67 -19.55
CA MET A 335 -22.01 11.64 -18.09
C MET A 335 -22.66 10.34 -17.55
N ASN A 336 -23.54 9.72 -18.35
CA ASN A 336 -24.19 8.46 -18.01
C ASN A 336 -23.21 7.27 -17.86
N ASP A 337 -22.02 7.35 -18.45
CA ASP A 337 -21.03 6.26 -18.38
C ASP A 337 -20.48 6.06 -16.95
N PHE A 338 -20.68 7.05 -16.07
CA PHE A 338 -20.34 6.98 -14.65
C PHE A 338 -21.46 6.43 -13.77
N HIS A 339 -22.60 6.03 -14.35
CA HIS A 339 -23.73 5.50 -13.60
C HIS A 339 -23.32 4.36 -12.67
N SER A 340 -23.73 4.44 -11.41
CA SER A 340 -23.42 3.44 -10.39
C SER A 340 -24.42 3.52 -9.24
N GLY A 341 -24.36 2.60 -8.28
CA GLY A 341 -25.25 2.63 -7.12
C GLY A 341 -25.18 3.91 -6.25
N ILE A 342 -24.17 4.77 -6.46
CA ILE A 342 -24.01 6.06 -5.76
C ILE A 342 -24.09 7.28 -6.68
N PHE A 343 -24.22 7.07 -8.00
CA PHE A 343 -24.31 8.14 -8.99
C PHE A 343 -25.36 7.82 -10.05
N ASP A 344 -26.34 8.69 -10.13
CA ASP A 344 -27.44 8.70 -11.07
C ASP A 344 -27.49 10.05 -11.78
N ARG A 345 -27.47 10.00 -13.11
CA ARG A 345 -27.56 11.16 -13.99
C ARG A 345 -28.89 11.89 -13.81
N ALA A 346 -29.98 11.16 -13.56
CA ALA A 346 -31.32 11.75 -13.44
C ALA A 346 -31.48 12.66 -12.20
N LYS A 347 -30.56 12.57 -11.25
CA LYS A 347 -30.59 13.34 -9.99
C LYS A 347 -29.77 14.62 -10.03
N ILE A 348 -29.12 14.96 -11.15
CA ILE A 348 -28.35 16.21 -11.28
C ILE A 348 -28.97 17.12 -12.35
N PRO A 349 -28.91 18.45 -12.20
CA PRO A 349 -29.34 19.41 -13.20
C PRO A 349 -28.69 19.17 -14.57
N VAL A 350 -29.47 19.40 -15.63
CA VAL A 350 -29.02 19.26 -17.01
C VAL A 350 -27.89 20.24 -17.35
N SER A 351 -27.87 21.41 -16.70
CA SER A 351 -26.79 22.40 -16.83
C SER A 351 -25.42 21.83 -16.45
N ILE A 352 -25.33 21.07 -15.34
CA ILE A 352 -24.09 20.39 -14.92
C ILE A 352 -23.66 19.35 -15.97
N ILE A 353 -24.62 18.56 -16.48
CA ILE A 353 -24.34 17.55 -17.51
C ILE A 353 -23.78 18.23 -18.78
N ARG A 354 -24.44 19.30 -19.23
CA ARG A 354 -24.03 20.04 -20.43
C ARG A 354 -22.63 20.62 -20.29
N PHE A 355 -22.24 21.09 -19.12
CA PHE A 355 -20.87 21.57 -18.86
C PHE A 355 -19.81 20.48 -19.05
N TYR A 356 -20.02 19.28 -18.50
CA TYR A 356 -19.03 18.19 -18.65
C TYR A 356 -18.98 17.61 -20.07
N GLU A 357 -20.12 17.55 -20.76
CA GLU A 357 -20.21 17.01 -22.13
C GLU A 357 -19.83 18.05 -23.22
N ASN A 358 -19.95 19.35 -22.94
CA ASN A 358 -19.67 20.45 -23.88
C ASN A 358 -18.85 21.57 -23.22
N THR A 359 -17.72 21.21 -22.60
CA THR A 359 -16.89 22.10 -21.79
C THR A 359 -16.32 23.29 -22.57
N THR A 360 -16.16 23.18 -23.89
CA THR A 360 -15.70 24.29 -24.74
C THR A 360 -16.68 25.45 -24.83
N GLU A 361 -17.97 25.25 -24.49
CA GLU A 361 -18.99 26.31 -24.46
C GLU A 361 -18.93 27.17 -23.18
N TYR A 362 -17.98 26.93 -22.28
CA TYR A 362 -17.96 27.54 -20.96
C TYR A 362 -16.63 28.21 -20.63
N GLU A 363 -16.71 29.33 -19.95
CA GLU A 363 -15.60 30.05 -19.34
C GLU A 363 -15.58 29.81 -17.82
N LEU A 364 -14.39 29.73 -17.23
CA LEU A 364 -14.21 29.49 -15.81
C LEU A 364 -13.49 30.67 -15.15
N GLN A 365 -14.03 31.13 -14.04
CA GLN A 365 -13.34 32.02 -13.11
C GLN A 365 -13.04 31.25 -11.84
N SER A 366 -11.85 31.44 -11.28
CA SER A 366 -11.46 30.79 -10.02
C SER A 366 -11.00 31.77 -8.97
N HIS A 367 -11.32 31.46 -7.72
CA HIS A 367 -10.90 32.20 -6.55
C HIS A 367 -10.21 31.28 -5.57
N ILE A 368 -8.89 31.45 -5.44
CA ILE A 368 -8.00 30.57 -4.67
C ILE A 368 -7.93 31.02 -3.21
N LYS A 369 -8.18 30.09 -2.29
CA LYS A 369 -8.15 30.28 -0.84
C LYS A 369 -7.17 29.31 -0.19
N TRP A 370 -5.94 29.75 0.03
CA TRP A 370 -4.94 29.02 0.83
C TRP A 370 -5.23 29.10 2.33
N THR A 371 -5.09 27.98 3.03
CA THR A 371 -5.15 28.02 4.51
C THR A 371 -3.92 28.71 5.09
N ARG A 372 -4.09 29.38 6.24
CA ARG A 372 -3.03 30.19 6.86
C ARG A 372 -1.72 29.44 7.06
N TRP A 373 -1.80 28.19 7.53
CA TRP A 373 -0.63 27.36 7.81
C TRP A 373 0.13 26.92 6.54
N PHE A 374 -0.53 26.91 5.37
CA PHE A 374 0.07 26.48 4.11
C PHE A 374 0.62 27.65 3.26
N ARG A 375 0.28 28.90 3.58
CA ARG A 375 0.70 30.09 2.82
C ARG A 375 2.22 30.19 2.56
N PRO A 376 3.11 29.89 3.52
CA PRO A 376 4.56 29.92 3.23
C PRO A 376 4.96 28.91 2.16
N PHE A 377 4.38 27.70 2.18
CA PHE A 377 4.61 26.69 1.16
C PHE A 377 3.98 27.07 -0.18
N ALA A 378 2.79 27.67 -0.16
CA ALA A 378 2.12 28.17 -1.35
C ALA A 378 2.97 29.22 -2.09
N PHE A 379 3.64 30.11 -1.38
CA PHE A 379 4.53 31.11 -1.98
C PHE A 379 5.70 30.49 -2.74
N CYS A 380 6.34 29.45 -2.17
CA CYS A 380 7.39 28.71 -2.86
C CYS A 380 6.82 27.91 -4.05
N TYR A 381 5.65 27.31 -3.86
CA TYR A 381 4.96 26.52 -4.88
C TYR A 381 4.53 27.35 -6.09
N GLU A 382 4.02 28.56 -5.89
CA GLU A 382 3.60 29.48 -6.95
C GLU A 382 4.77 29.77 -7.91
N LYS A 383 5.94 30.10 -7.37
CA LYS A 383 7.15 30.37 -8.19
C LYS A 383 7.60 29.14 -8.97
N MET A 384 7.61 27.99 -8.33
CA MET A 384 7.99 26.73 -8.97
C MET A 384 6.98 26.32 -10.06
N SER A 385 5.69 26.36 -9.76
CA SER A 385 4.61 25.98 -10.68
C SER A 385 4.55 26.91 -11.89
N LYS A 386 4.84 28.22 -11.72
CA LYS A 386 4.97 29.16 -12.84
C LYS A 386 6.06 28.75 -13.82
N ARG A 387 7.22 28.34 -13.31
CA ARG A 387 8.35 27.88 -14.14
C ARG A 387 8.03 26.57 -14.89
N VAL A 388 7.30 25.67 -14.25
CA VAL A 388 6.92 24.38 -14.86
C VAL A 388 5.79 24.55 -15.88
N GLY A 389 4.93 25.57 -15.73
CA GLY A 389 3.76 25.78 -16.59
C GLY A 389 2.69 24.71 -16.37
N GLN A 390 2.54 24.24 -15.13
CA GLN A 390 1.59 23.20 -14.74
C GLN A 390 1.11 23.41 -13.32
N MET A 391 -0.20 23.23 -13.10
CA MET A 391 -0.85 23.48 -11.81
C MET A 391 -0.47 24.83 -11.21
N HIS A 392 -0.31 25.86 -12.06
CA HIS A 392 0.01 27.19 -11.57
C HIS A 392 -1.22 27.79 -10.91
N LEU A 393 -1.12 27.98 -9.59
CA LEU A 393 -2.15 28.58 -8.75
C LEU A 393 -1.54 29.82 -8.10
N GLY A 394 -2.18 30.98 -8.28
CA GLY A 394 -1.75 32.22 -7.64
C GLY A 394 -1.92 32.18 -6.11
N MET A 395 -1.33 33.17 -5.43
CA MET A 395 -1.51 33.34 -3.98
C MET A 395 -2.94 33.69 -3.53
N GLY A 396 -3.86 33.90 -4.48
CA GLY A 396 -5.27 34.22 -4.24
C GLY A 396 -5.53 35.72 -4.08
N GLY A 397 -6.74 36.07 -3.62
CA GLY A 397 -7.14 37.46 -3.34
C GLY A 397 -7.87 38.17 -4.48
N LYS A 398 -7.94 37.58 -5.67
CA LYS A 398 -8.75 38.03 -6.79
C LYS A 398 -9.41 36.86 -7.50
N TRP A 399 -10.37 37.16 -8.37
CA TRP A 399 -10.89 36.20 -9.33
C TRP A 399 -9.96 36.17 -10.55
N GLU A 400 -9.65 34.98 -11.04
CA GLU A 400 -8.79 34.78 -12.20
C GLU A 400 -9.57 34.01 -13.27
N THR A 401 -9.69 34.63 -14.45
CA THR A 401 -10.38 34.05 -15.61
C THR A 401 -9.46 33.08 -16.34
N MET A 402 -10.03 31.95 -16.77
CA MET A 402 -9.32 30.89 -17.45
C MET A 402 -10.05 30.47 -18.71
N HIS A 403 -9.35 30.54 -19.84
CA HIS A 403 -9.85 30.08 -21.12
C HIS A 403 -9.40 28.64 -21.34
N GLY A 404 -10.36 27.74 -21.56
CA GLY A 404 -10.12 26.32 -21.77
C GLY A 404 -10.20 25.93 -23.25
N SER A 405 -9.24 25.12 -23.71
CA SER A 405 -9.34 24.41 -24.99
C SER A 405 -9.24 22.91 -24.78
N ILE A 406 -9.95 22.13 -25.59
CA ILE A 406 -9.93 20.67 -25.56
C ILE A 406 -9.20 20.17 -26.80
N ILE A 407 -8.22 19.27 -26.61
CA ILE A 407 -7.37 18.72 -27.66
C ILE A 407 -7.38 17.20 -27.55
N GLY A 408 -7.59 16.48 -28.65
CA GLY A 408 -7.49 15.02 -28.69
C GLY A 408 -6.06 14.53 -28.50
N ILE A 409 -5.87 13.42 -27.77
CA ILE A 409 -4.55 12.85 -27.47
C ILE A 409 -4.50 11.39 -27.91
N MET A 410 -3.39 11.00 -28.52
CA MET A 410 -3.19 9.64 -29.01
C MET A 410 -3.19 8.61 -27.86
N ASP A 411 -4.19 7.74 -27.85
CA ASP A 411 -4.39 6.69 -26.85
C ASP A 411 -3.17 5.77 -26.70
N GLU A 412 -2.49 5.41 -27.80
CA GLU A 412 -1.31 4.53 -27.76
C GLU A 412 -0.12 5.13 -27.00
N LYS A 413 0.05 6.46 -27.12
CA LYS A 413 1.14 7.21 -26.47
C LYS A 413 0.84 7.43 -24.99
N ASP A 414 -0.42 7.70 -24.65
CA ASP A 414 -0.85 7.86 -23.25
C ASP A 414 -0.98 6.52 -22.53
N GLY A 415 -1.45 5.48 -23.20
CA GLY A 415 -1.71 4.16 -22.63
C GLY A 415 -3.06 4.02 -21.92
N ARG A 416 -3.93 5.04 -22.02
CA ARG A 416 -5.35 5.01 -21.65
C ARG A 416 -6.21 5.20 -22.90
N GLU A 417 -7.51 5.00 -22.79
CA GLU A 417 -8.45 5.08 -23.92
C GLU A 417 -9.21 6.41 -23.94
N ASN A 418 -9.54 6.88 -25.15
CA ASN A 418 -10.25 8.13 -25.43
C ASN A 418 -9.68 9.31 -24.64
N VAL A 419 -8.38 9.55 -24.78
CA VAL A 419 -7.68 10.58 -24.00
C VAL A 419 -7.89 11.95 -24.63
N ARG A 420 -8.20 12.94 -23.79
CA ARG A 420 -8.36 14.33 -24.19
C ARG A 420 -7.68 15.26 -23.22
N ALA A 421 -6.94 16.22 -23.74
CA ALA A 421 -6.28 17.26 -22.97
C ALA A 421 -7.22 18.45 -22.78
N TRP A 422 -7.38 18.90 -21.55
CA TRP A 422 -7.94 20.21 -21.24
C TRP A 422 -6.79 21.16 -20.89
N LEU A 423 -6.47 22.04 -21.82
CA LEU A 423 -5.47 23.08 -21.68
C LEU A 423 -6.17 24.36 -21.22
N ARG A 424 -5.71 24.92 -20.11
CA ARG A 424 -6.21 26.18 -19.56
C ARG A 424 -5.12 27.24 -19.61
N LYS A 425 -5.48 28.42 -20.13
CA LYS A 425 -4.63 29.60 -20.20
C LYS A 425 -5.22 30.73 -19.34
N ASN A 426 -4.35 31.52 -18.72
CA ASN A 426 -4.76 32.74 -18.04
C ASN A 426 -5.07 33.87 -19.05
N GLU A 427 -5.51 35.02 -18.54
CA GLU A 427 -5.80 36.22 -19.36
C GLU A 427 -4.59 36.71 -20.17
N THR A 428 -3.35 36.43 -19.71
CA THR A 428 -2.12 36.79 -20.43
C THR A 428 -1.68 35.73 -21.46
N GLY A 429 -2.47 34.66 -21.65
CA GLY A 429 -2.17 33.58 -22.60
C GLY A 429 -1.15 32.54 -22.11
N GLU A 430 -0.67 32.64 -20.87
CA GLU A 430 0.25 31.68 -20.27
C GLU A 430 -0.50 30.38 -19.92
N SER A 431 0.11 29.24 -20.23
CA SER A 431 -0.45 27.92 -19.86
C SER A 431 -0.35 27.71 -18.35
N ILE A 432 -1.50 27.60 -17.69
CA ILE A 432 -1.58 27.43 -16.23
C ILE A 432 -1.88 25.98 -15.83
N PHE A 433 -2.59 25.24 -16.67
CA PHE A 433 -3.03 23.90 -16.34
C PHE A 433 -3.22 23.04 -17.58
N LEU A 434 -2.59 21.86 -17.61
CA LEU A 434 -2.80 20.85 -18.64
C LEU A 434 -3.21 19.54 -17.97
N ALA A 435 -4.45 19.11 -18.20
CA ALA A 435 -4.98 17.87 -17.63
C ALA A 435 -5.45 16.91 -18.72
N LEU A 436 -5.02 15.66 -18.62
CA LEU A 436 -5.34 14.60 -19.56
C LEU A 436 -6.48 13.74 -19.00
N TYR A 437 -7.69 13.98 -19.48
CA TYR A 437 -8.90 13.28 -19.09
C TYR A 437 -9.05 11.97 -19.85
N SER A 438 -9.40 10.94 -19.11
CA SER A 438 -9.84 9.64 -19.60
C SER A 438 -10.77 9.05 -18.54
N MET A 439 -11.39 7.93 -18.85
CA MET A 439 -12.14 7.14 -17.88
C MET A 439 -11.76 5.68 -18.00
N TYR A 440 -11.94 4.93 -16.93
CA TYR A 440 -11.86 3.48 -17.00
C TYR A 440 -12.84 2.85 -16.04
N THR A 441 -13.28 1.65 -16.37
CA THR A 441 -14.17 0.86 -15.54
C THR A 441 -13.41 -0.30 -14.93
N TYR A 442 -13.55 -0.46 -13.62
CA TYR A 442 -13.03 -1.61 -12.91
C TYR A 442 -14.13 -2.22 -12.03
N LYS A 443 -14.45 -3.49 -12.29
CA LYS A 443 -15.65 -4.15 -11.74
C LYS A 443 -16.91 -3.35 -12.14
N SER A 444 -17.69 -2.90 -11.16
CA SER A 444 -18.92 -2.12 -11.36
C SER A 444 -18.72 -0.61 -11.20
N ASP A 445 -17.47 -0.15 -11.08
CA ASP A 445 -17.14 1.26 -10.85
C ASP A 445 -16.41 1.86 -12.04
N THR A 446 -17.02 2.86 -12.67
CA THR A 446 -16.35 3.79 -13.58
C THR A 446 -15.69 4.91 -12.79
N TYR A 447 -14.45 5.24 -13.13
CA TYR A 447 -13.66 6.30 -12.52
C TYR A 447 -13.25 7.35 -13.56
N MET A 448 -13.30 8.62 -13.15
CA MET A 448 -12.71 9.71 -13.91
C MET A 448 -11.21 9.72 -13.62
N ASN A 449 -10.40 9.54 -14.67
CA ASN A 449 -8.95 9.39 -14.57
C ASN A 449 -8.28 10.63 -15.19
N ILE A 450 -7.78 11.50 -14.33
CA ILE A 450 -7.22 12.79 -14.71
C ILE A 450 -5.72 12.74 -14.47
N ALA A 451 -4.93 12.73 -15.54
CA ALA A 451 -3.48 12.69 -15.44
C ALA A 451 -2.89 14.08 -15.69
N LEU A 452 -1.99 14.50 -14.80
CA LEU A 452 -1.32 15.80 -14.80
C LEU A 452 0.16 15.54 -15.04
N PRO A 453 0.66 15.68 -16.28
CA PRO A 453 2.08 15.53 -16.55
C PRO A 453 2.86 16.51 -15.66
N LEU A 454 3.83 15.98 -14.92
CA LEU A 454 4.77 16.74 -14.07
C LEU A 454 6.20 16.47 -14.57
N PRO A 455 7.21 17.27 -14.20
CA PRO A 455 8.58 16.98 -14.57
C PRO A 455 8.99 15.55 -14.20
N TYR A 456 9.36 14.77 -15.23
CA TYR A 456 9.81 13.38 -15.15
C TYR A 456 8.81 12.37 -14.54
N SER A 457 7.57 12.81 -14.30
CA SER A 457 6.53 12.05 -13.60
C SER A 457 5.13 12.43 -14.08
N ASN A 458 4.12 11.80 -13.52
CA ASN A 458 2.73 12.15 -13.78
C ASN A 458 1.94 12.03 -12.47
N MET A 459 1.19 13.08 -12.11
CA MET A 459 0.25 13.00 -11.01
C MET A 459 -1.14 12.67 -11.55
N THR A 460 -1.69 11.53 -11.16
CA THR A 460 -3.00 11.07 -11.60
C THR A 460 -4.01 11.16 -10.46
N GLY A 461 -5.06 11.96 -10.65
CA GLY A 461 -6.28 11.94 -9.84
C GLY A 461 -7.25 10.90 -10.38
N ILE A 462 -7.55 9.88 -9.58
CA ILE A 462 -8.61 8.91 -9.88
C ILE A 462 -9.80 9.28 -9.01
N LEU A 463 -10.88 9.71 -9.65
CA LEU A 463 -12.03 10.32 -9.00
C LEU A 463 -13.30 9.50 -9.22
N LYS A 464 -14.14 9.43 -8.19
CA LYS A 464 -15.46 8.82 -8.26
C LYS A 464 -16.54 9.89 -8.18
N LEU A 465 -17.57 9.72 -9.01
CA LEU A 465 -18.76 10.56 -9.03
C LEU A 465 -19.79 10.02 -8.05
N ARG A 466 -20.52 10.93 -7.40
CA ARG A 466 -21.67 10.63 -6.53
C ARG A 466 -22.66 11.78 -6.54
N ASN A 467 -23.93 11.49 -6.26
CA ASN A 467 -24.92 12.53 -6.01
C ASN A 467 -24.92 12.94 -4.54
N ASP A 468 -25.23 14.21 -4.29
CA ASP A 468 -25.63 14.72 -2.98
C ASP A 468 -26.80 15.68 -3.17
N ASN A 469 -28.02 15.19 -2.94
CA ASN A 469 -29.25 15.83 -3.44
C ASN A 469 -29.14 16.09 -4.96
N ASN A 470 -29.28 17.35 -5.38
CA ASN A 470 -29.13 17.78 -6.76
C ASN A 470 -27.70 18.18 -7.14
N ASN A 471 -26.74 18.03 -6.22
CA ASN A 471 -25.35 18.40 -6.46
C ASN A 471 -24.56 17.21 -7.02
N LEU A 472 -23.61 17.51 -7.89
CA LEU A 472 -22.62 16.55 -8.34
C LEU A 472 -21.38 16.65 -7.43
N ILE A 473 -20.96 15.52 -6.87
CA ILE A 473 -19.69 15.43 -6.16
C ILE A 473 -18.73 14.53 -6.91
N ILE A 474 -17.51 15.03 -7.12
CA ILE A 474 -16.40 14.29 -7.72
C ILE A 474 -15.27 14.21 -6.70
N THR A 475 -14.80 13.03 -6.32
CA THR A 475 -13.81 12.93 -5.23
C THR A 475 -12.78 11.82 -5.39
N SER A 476 -11.54 12.08 -4.96
CA SER A 476 -10.46 11.09 -4.78
C SER A 476 -10.42 10.49 -3.37
N LYS A 477 -11.33 10.89 -2.46
CA LYS A 477 -11.38 10.34 -1.11
C LYS A 477 -11.77 8.87 -1.19
N LEU A 478 -10.87 8.01 -0.71
CA LEU A 478 -11.13 6.58 -0.65
C LEU A 478 -12.33 6.29 0.24
N ARG A 479 -13.25 5.48 -0.27
CA ARG A 479 -14.41 5.00 0.47
C ARG A 479 -14.01 4.16 1.69
N ARG A 480 -14.86 4.15 2.72
CA ARG A 480 -14.57 3.51 4.03
C ARG A 480 -14.22 2.03 3.96
N ASN A 481 -14.79 1.28 3.03
CA ASN A 481 -14.50 -0.15 2.89
C ASN A 481 -13.13 -0.44 2.25
N GLY A 482 -12.41 0.60 1.79
CA GLY A 482 -11.10 0.47 1.14
C GLY A 482 -11.13 -0.14 -0.25
N LYS A 483 -12.31 -0.51 -0.78
CA LYS A 483 -12.49 -1.23 -2.06
C LYS A 483 -12.78 -0.24 -3.20
N GLY A 484 -11.77 0.48 -3.63
CA GLY A 484 -11.87 1.42 -4.73
C GLY A 484 -10.50 1.96 -5.16
N ASP A 485 -10.48 2.65 -6.29
CA ASP A 485 -9.27 3.26 -6.84
C ASP A 485 -9.18 4.76 -6.55
N GLU A 486 -10.15 5.34 -5.85
CA GLU A 486 -10.16 6.77 -5.58
C GLU A 486 -8.87 7.15 -4.86
N GLY A 487 -8.17 8.15 -5.38
CA GLY A 487 -6.90 8.60 -4.84
C GLY A 487 -6.14 9.50 -5.79
N ILE A 488 -5.12 10.15 -5.24
CA ILE A 488 -4.14 10.91 -6.02
C ILE A 488 -2.84 10.11 -5.98
N TYR A 489 -2.27 9.86 -7.16
CA TYR A 489 -1.11 9.01 -7.35
C TYR A 489 0.00 9.78 -8.06
N ILE A 490 1.24 9.57 -7.66
CA ILE A 490 2.40 9.93 -8.47
C ILE A 490 2.89 8.68 -9.19
N HIS A 491 3.05 8.78 -10.51
CA HIS A 491 3.48 7.70 -11.38
C HIS A 491 4.79 8.08 -12.07
N THR A 492 5.76 7.16 -12.04
CA THR A 492 7.06 7.31 -12.71
C THR A 492 7.31 6.08 -13.60
N ARG A 493 8.48 6.04 -14.27
CA ARG A 493 8.90 4.83 -15.01
C ARG A 493 8.98 3.59 -14.12
N PHE A 494 9.33 3.77 -12.85
CA PHE A 494 9.76 2.69 -11.98
C PHE A 494 8.69 2.27 -10.99
N PHE A 495 7.90 3.22 -10.50
CA PHE A 495 6.95 2.97 -9.42
C PHE A 495 5.73 3.89 -9.50
N THR A 496 4.69 3.50 -8.77
CA THR A 496 3.49 4.29 -8.52
C THR A 496 3.30 4.41 -7.03
N ILE A 497 3.10 5.62 -6.53
CA ILE A 497 2.88 5.88 -5.11
C ILE A 497 1.56 6.62 -4.94
N ARG A 498 0.73 6.17 -4.02
CA ARG A 498 -0.45 6.91 -3.56
C ARG A 498 0.01 8.05 -2.66
N LEU A 499 -0.28 9.28 -3.05
CA LEU A 499 0.04 10.46 -2.26
C LEU A 499 -0.94 10.57 -1.07
N PRO A 500 -0.52 11.19 0.04
CA PRO A 500 -1.40 11.51 1.17
C PRO A 500 -2.32 12.70 0.85
N LEU A 501 -2.72 12.85 -0.41
CA LEU A 501 -3.58 13.90 -0.92
C LEU A 501 -4.97 13.35 -1.17
N ALA A 502 -5.97 14.21 -0.96
CA ALA A 502 -7.34 13.95 -1.36
C ALA A 502 -7.98 15.24 -1.85
N GLU A 503 -8.97 15.11 -2.72
CA GLU A 503 -9.73 16.22 -3.25
C GLU A 503 -11.20 15.88 -3.42
N THR A 504 -12.03 16.91 -3.37
CA THR A 504 -13.47 16.85 -3.55
C THR A 504 -13.92 18.10 -4.29
N PHE A 505 -14.59 17.92 -5.41
CA PHE A 505 -15.34 18.95 -6.11
C PHE A 505 -16.82 18.79 -5.77
N ILE A 506 -17.48 19.89 -5.43
CA ILE A 506 -18.93 19.96 -5.22
C ILE A 506 -19.45 20.96 -6.25
N ILE A 507 -20.19 20.48 -7.24
CA ILE A 507 -20.75 21.28 -8.32
C ILE A 507 -22.25 21.40 -8.10
N LYS A 508 -22.75 22.62 -8.15
CA LYS A 508 -24.17 22.95 -7.99
C LYS A 508 -24.59 23.98 -9.03
N GLU A 509 -25.88 24.03 -9.31
CA GLU A 509 -26.49 25.09 -10.10
C GLU A 509 -26.64 26.33 -9.22
N GLY A 510 -26.09 27.45 -9.67
CA GLY A 510 -26.18 28.76 -9.04
C GLY A 510 -27.34 29.58 -9.61
N THR A 511 -27.37 30.87 -9.27
CA THR A 511 -28.33 31.83 -9.84
C THR A 511 -27.99 32.20 -11.28
N ASN A 512 -28.99 32.53 -12.11
CA ASN A 512 -28.84 33.01 -13.49
C ASN A 512 -28.10 32.05 -14.45
N GLN A 513 -28.44 30.75 -14.45
CA GLN A 513 -27.83 29.73 -15.33
C GLN A 513 -26.30 29.56 -15.15
N MET A 514 -25.73 30.13 -14.09
CA MET A 514 -24.32 29.98 -13.75
C MET A 514 -24.12 28.71 -12.92
N LEU A 515 -23.04 27.96 -13.15
CA LEU A 515 -22.67 26.86 -12.27
C LEU A 515 -21.63 27.34 -11.26
N GLU A 516 -21.76 26.88 -10.01
CA GLU A 516 -20.79 27.11 -8.96
C GLU A 516 -20.13 25.77 -8.61
N ALA A 517 -18.80 25.77 -8.54
CA ALA A 517 -18.05 24.61 -8.06
C ALA A 517 -17.12 24.97 -6.91
N ASN A 518 -17.18 24.20 -5.84
CA ASN A 518 -16.28 24.32 -4.69
C ASN A 518 -15.32 23.12 -4.69
N HIS A 519 -14.03 23.38 -4.81
CA HIS A 519 -12.97 22.39 -4.80
C HIS A 519 -12.18 22.49 -3.51
N LYS A 520 -12.09 21.40 -2.78
CA LYS A 520 -11.36 21.31 -1.52
C LYS A 520 -10.27 20.26 -1.66
N MET A 521 -9.08 20.59 -1.16
CA MET A 521 -7.94 19.67 -1.13
C MET A 521 -7.38 19.50 0.29
N TRP A 522 -6.98 18.27 0.59
CA TRP A 522 -6.43 17.85 1.87
C TRP A 522 -5.07 17.18 1.68
N ILE A 523 -4.17 17.39 2.62
CA ILE A 523 -2.91 16.67 2.76
C ILE A 523 -2.87 16.05 4.17
N PHE A 524 -2.64 14.74 4.26
CA PHE A 524 -2.77 13.97 5.51
C PHE A 524 -4.10 14.21 6.25
N GLY A 525 -5.18 14.46 5.50
CA GLY A 525 -6.51 14.75 6.07
C GLY A 525 -6.71 16.19 6.57
N VAL A 526 -5.68 17.04 6.54
CA VAL A 526 -5.78 18.46 6.90
C VAL A 526 -6.02 19.30 5.65
N LYS A 527 -7.04 20.16 5.66
CA LYS A 527 -7.35 21.04 4.53
C LYS A 527 -6.21 22.05 4.34
N PHE A 528 -5.72 22.18 3.11
CA PHE A 528 -4.65 23.14 2.79
C PHE A 528 -5.04 24.14 1.69
N LEU A 529 -6.00 23.78 0.84
CA LEU A 529 -6.42 24.57 -0.31
C LEU A 529 -7.93 24.41 -0.53
N GLU A 530 -8.57 25.53 -0.85
CA GLU A 530 -9.95 25.61 -1.31
C GLU A 530 -10.00 26.56 -2.51
N ILE A 531 -10.74 26.18 -3.55
CA ILE A 531 -10.92 26.97 -4.76
C ILE A 531 -12.40 27.04 -5.05
N ASP A 532 -12.93 28.26 -5.16
CA ASP A 532 -14.29 28.49 -5.64
C ASP A 532 -14.23 28.81 -7.13
N TYR A 533 -15.12 28.20 -7.90
CA TYR A 533 -15.23 28.41 -9.34
C TYR A 533 -16.61 28.95 -9.70
N GLU A 534 -16.63 29.95 -10.56
CA GLU A 534 -17.81 30.36 -11.32
C GLU A 534 -17.65 29.88 -12.75
N ILE A 535 -18.65 29.19 -13.28
CA ILE A 535 -18.62 28.62 -14.62
C ILE A 535 -19.79 29.24 -15.38
N LYS A 536 -19.46 30.04 -16.39
CA LYS A 536 -20.42 30.80 -17.20
C LYS A 536 -20.40 30.25 -18.61
N LYS A 537 -21.58 30.11 -19.21
CA LYS A 537 -21.66 29.77 -20.63
C LYS A 537 -21.18 30.98 -21.43
N ILE A 538 -20.34 30.75 -22.42
CA ILE A 538 -19.92 31.79 -23.36
C ILE A 538 -21.15 32.15 -24.19
N GLU A 539 -21.59 33.40 -24.13
CA GLU A 539 -22.63 33.90 -25.02
C GLU A 539 -22.06 33.97 -26.45
N GLU A 540 -22.72 33.31 -27.40
CA GLU A 540 -22.39 33.44 -28.82
C GLU A 540 -22.61 34.91 -29.21
N LYS A 541 -21.53 35.56 -29.66
CA LYS A 541 -21.59 36.92 -30.23
C LYS A 541 -22.22 36.92 -31.61
#